data_AF-A0A4P5XF06-F1
#
_entry.id   AF-A0A4P5XF06-F1
#
_cell.length_a   1.000
_cell.length_b   1.000
_cell.length_c   1.000
_cell.angle_alpha   90.00
_cell.angle_beta   90.00
_cell.angle_gamma   90.00
#
_symmetry.space_group_name_H-M   'P 1'
#
loop_
_entity.id
_entity.type
_entity.pdbx_description
1 polymer ?
#
loop_
_entity_poly.entity_id
_entity_poly.type
_entity_poly.pdbx_seq_one_letter_code
_entity_poly.pdbx_strand_id
1 'polypeptide(L)'
;MLEQDALPPFRFISFRSQSGFNMADRSNDQGGSPVPALRASLPATRESITHKFAIGNHEGYLTIGLYADGKPGEIFIKMAKEGSTICGMAQAFCRAFSLSIQHGLSIEDAVARFKGMRFEPMGPTSNPDIPEAQSIVDYVARYLELHFT
;
A
#
# COMPACT_ATOMS: atom_id res chain seq x y z
N MET A 1 -7.03 -52.10 -12.19
CA MET A 1 -7.08 -51.11 -13.28
C MET A 1 -8.03 -50.02 -12.82
N LEU A 2 -7.50 -48.92 -12.29
CA LEU A 2 -8.25 -47.76 -11.82
C LEU A 2 -7.88 -46.61 -12.76
N GLU A 3 -8.86 -46.10 -13.52
CA GLU A 3 -8.69 -44.91 -14.36
C GLU A 3 -8.55 -43.67 -13.47
N GLN A 4 -7.51 -42.88 -13.74
CA GLN A 4 -7.31 -41.56 -13.16
C GLN A 4 -8.04 -40.54 -14.03
N ASP A 5 -9.13 -39.95 -13.50
CA ASP A 5 -9.77 -38.80 -14.13
C ASP A 5 -8.89 -37.55 -13.91
N ALA A 6 -8.30 -37.09 -15.02
CA ALA A 6 -7.52 -35.85 -15.07
C ALA A 6 -8.46 -34.63 -15.02
N LEU A 7 -8.20 -33.69 -14.11
CA LEU A 7 -8.86 -32.39 -14.09
C LEU A 7 -8.43 -31.55 -15.32
N PRO A 8 -9.35 -30.78 -15.96
CA PRO A 8 -9.02 -29.99 -17.13
C PRO A 8 -8.10 -28.80 -16.78
N PRO A 9 -7.26 -28.34 -17.72
CA PRO A 9 -6.37 -27.19 -17.50
C PRO A 9 -7.17 -25.89 -17.38
N PHE A 10 -6.74 -25.03 -16.45
CA PHE A 10 -7.28 -23.68 -16.26
C PHE A 10 -7.20 -22.87 -17.56
N ARG A 11 -8.35 -22.43 -18.08
CA ARG A 11 -8.41 -21.45 -19.18
C ARG A 11 -8.12 -20.04 -18.64
N PHE A 12 -7.04 -19.45 -19.13
CA PHE A 12 -6.73 -18.03 -18.94
C PHE A 12 -7.76 -17.19 -19.71
N ILE A 13 -8.51 -16.32 -19.01
CA ILE A 13 -9.44 -15.38 -19.65
C ILE A 13 -8.60 -14.26 -20.27
N SER A 14 -8.54 -14.22 -21.60
CA SER A 14 -7.95 -13.11 -22.35
C SER A 14 -8.86 -11.88 -22.20
N PHE A 15 -8.36 -10.85 -21.51
CA PHE A 15 -8.99 -9.54 -21.48
C PHE A 15 -8.81 -8.88 -22.84
N ARG A 16 -9.89 -8.86 -23.64
CA ARG A 16 -9.96 -8.06 -24.86
C ARG A 16 -9.98 -6.58 -24.47
N SER A 17 -8.88 -5.88 -24.72
CA SER A 17 -8.82 -4.42 -24.70
C SER A 17 -9.81 -3.87 -25.74
N GLN A 18 -10.86 -3.20 -25.29
CA GLN A 18 -11.70 -2.41 -26.19
C GLN A 18 -10.96 -1.11 -26.49
N SER A 19 -10.39 -1.05 -27.70
CA SER A 19 -9.81 0.13 -28.31
C SER A 19 -10.91 1.14 -28.64
N GLY A 20 -10.88 2.29 -27.98
CA GLY A 20 -11.77 3.42 -28.26
C GLY A 20 -11.18 4.73 -27.74
N PHE A 21 -9.96 5.07 -28.16
CA PHE A 21 -9.39 6.40 -27.97
C PHE A 21 -8.81 6.86 -29.30
N ASN A 22 -9.45 7.86 -29.90
CA ASN A 22 -9.17 8.35 -31.24
C ASN A 22 -7.91 9.23 -31.21
N MET A 23 -6.90 8.87 -32.00
CA MET A 23 -5.57 9.51 -32.01
C MET A 23 -5.46 10.40 -33.26
N ALA A 24 -6.09 11.58 -33.21
CA ALA A 24 -5.86 12.65 -34.18
C ALA A 24 -6.27 13.98 -33.56
N ASP A 25 -5.31 14.63 -32.89
CA ASP A 25 -5.09 16.08 -32.82
C ASP A 25 -4.39 16.44 -31.50
N ARG A 26 -3.07 16.65 -31.57
CA ARG A 26 -2.38 17.81 -31.00
C ARG A 26 -0.89 17.71 -31.27
N SER A 27 -0.45 18.72 -32.00
CA SER A 27 0.91 19.04 -32.38
C SER A 27 1.86 19.30 -31.19
N ASN A 28 3.07 18.76 -31.33
CA ASN A 28 4.36 19.30 -30.86
C ASN A 28 4.51 19.56 -29.35
N ASP A 29 5.08 18.59 -28.64
CA ASP A 29 5.91 18.88 -27.46
C ASP A 29 7.26 18.16 -27.62
N GLN A 30 8.31 18.96 -27.74
CA GLN A 30 9.68 18.50 -27.95
C GLN A 30 10.37 18.31 -26.61
N GLY A 31 11.05 17.18 -26.44
CA GLY A 31 12.34 17.15 -25.74
C GLY A 31 12.33 17.31 -24.22
N GLY A 32 11.81 16.31 -23.53
CA GLY A 32 12.22 16.00 -22.16
C GLY A 32 12.27 14.49 -21.99
N SER A 33 13.46 13.90 -22.03
CA SER A 33 13.63 12.56 -21.43
C SER A 33 13.08 12.64 -20.00
N PRO A 34 12.22 11.72 -19.55
CA PRO A 34 11.70 11.79 -18.20
C PRO A 34 12.91 11.66 -17.27
N VAL A 35 13.31 12.77 -16.66
CA VAL A 35 14.29 12.75 -15.59
C VAL A 35 13.68 11.81 -14.56
N PRO A 36 14.30 10.66 -14.23
CA PRO A 36 13.73 9.77 -13.24
C PRO A 36 13.55 10.61 -11.98
N ALA A 37 12.31 10.72 -11.50
CA ALA A 37 12.00 11.49 -10.30
C ALA A 37 13.00 11.10 -9.22
N LEU A 38 13.88 12.04 -8.87
CA LEU A 38 15.03 11.76 -8.02
C LEU A 38 14.49 11.22 -6.69
N ARG A 39 14.80 9.96 -6.39
CA ARG A 39 14.34 9.30 -5.17
C ARG A 39 14.80 10.12 -3.97
N ALA A 40 13.85 10.65 -3.20
CA ALA A 40 14.13 11.33 -1.95
C ALA A 40 14.39 10.30 -0.84
N SER A 41 15.58 9.70 -0.83
CA SER A 41 15.93 8.73 0.22
C SER A 41 16.04 9.40 1.59
N LEU A 42 15.59 8.70 2.62
CA LEU A 42 15.73 9.15 3.99
C LEU A 42 17.19 8.95 4.49
N PRO A 43 17.68 9.80 5.41
CA PRO A 43 19.00 9.63 6.02
C PRO A 43 19.08 8.36 6.86
N ALA A 44 20.31 7.88 7.13
CA ALA A 44 20.54 6.65 7.90
C ALA A 44 19.96 6.72 9.33
N THR A 45 20.00 7.92 9.94
CA THR A 45 19.39 8.22 11.24
C THR A 45 18.26 9.23 11.04
N ARG A 46 17.09 8.93 11.58
CA ARG A 46 15.86 9.68 11.39
C ARG A 46 14.89 9.45 12.53
N GLU A 47 13.95 10.36 12.70
CA GLU A 47 12.85 10.18 13.65
C GLU A 47 11.82 9.20 13.09
N SER A 48 11.14 8.49 14.00
CA SER A 48 10.05 7.60 13.63
C SER A 48 8.98 7.59 14.71
N ILE A 49 7.74 7.42 14.29
CA ILE A 49 6.59 7.21 15.17
C ILE A 49 6.24 5.74 15.12
N THR A 50 6.12 5.09 16.27
CA THR A 50 5.64 3.71 16.36
C THR A 50 4.34 3.66 17.15
N HIS A 51 3.33 3.06 16.55
CA HIS A 51 2.00 2.92 17.11
C HIS A 51 1.62 1.44 17.15
N LYS A 52 1.27 0.97 18.35
CA LYS A 52 0.70 -0.38 18.52
C LYS A 52 -0.78 -0.31 18.19
N PHE A 53 -1.26 -1.23 17.36
CA PHE A 53 -2.67 -1.36 17.03
C PHE A 53 -3.12 -2.83 17.13
N ALA A 54 -4.42 -3.05 17.13
CA ALA A 54 -5.03 -4.34 16.90
C ALA A 54 -6.25 -4.15 15.99
N ILE A 55 -6.50 -5.09 15.08
CA ILE A 55 -7.73 -5.18 14.28
C ILE A 55 -8.35 -6.54 14.57
N GLY A 56 -9.50 -6.56 15.22
CA GLY A 56 -10.06 -7.76 15.83
C GLY A 56 -9.05 -8.39 16.80
N ASN A 57 -8.65 -9.63 16.55
CA ASN A 57 -7.68 -10.36 17.36
C ASN A 57 -6.24 -10.30 16.80
N HIS A 58 -6.02 -9.50 15.76
CA HIS A 58 -4.73 -9.38 15.06
C HIS A 58 -3.97 -8.15 15.58
N GLU A 59 -2.97 -8.37 16.41
CA GLU A 59 -2.11 -7.29 16.94
C GLU A 59 -1.00 -6.94 15.95
N GLY A 60 -0.65 -5.65 15.88
CA GLY A 60 0.41 -5.17 15.01
C GLY A 60 1.07 -3.90 15.54
N TYR A 61 2.21 -3.57 14.92
CA TYR A 61 2.92 -2.32 15.12
C TYR A 61 3.06 -1.63 13.77
N LEU A 62 2.62 -0.38 13.71
CA LEU A 62 2.82 0.54 12.60
C LEU A 62 3.98 1.46 12.96
N THR A 63 5.03 1.48 12.15
CA THR A 63 6.16 2.39 12.30
C THR A 63 6.25 3.29 11.07
N ILE A 64 6.30 4.60 11.29
CA ILE A 64 6.40 5.61 10.24
C ILE A 64 7.72 6.35 10.43
N GLY A 65 8.63 6.23 9.46
CA GLY A 65 9.86 7.00 9.43
C GLY A 65 9.62 8.37 8.80
N LEU A 66 10.16 9.41 9.41
CA LEU A 66 9.92 10.80 9.03
C LEU A 66 11.13 11.41 8.31
N TYR A 67 10.84 12.31 7.38
CA TYR A 67 11.80 13.28 6.89
C TYR A 67 12.05 14.37 7.94
N ALA A 68 13.10 15.18 7.73
CA ALA A 68 13.45 16.27 8.63
C ALA A 68 12.37 17.37 8.72
N ASP A 69 11.46 17.45 7.74
CA ASP A 69 10.30 18.35 7.74
C ASP A 69 9.06 17.74 8.42
N GLY A 70 9.20 16.56 9.03
CA GLY A 70 8.12 15.86 9.73
C GLY A 70 7.18 15.06 8.83
N LYS A 71 7.40 15.06 7.51
CA LYS A 71 6.55 14.29 6.58
C LYS A 71 6.88 12.80 6.64
N PRO A 72 5.89 11.91 6.44
CA PRO A 72 6.16 10.47 6.29
C PRO A 72 7.04 10.21 5.07
N GLY A 73 8.05 9.35 5.23
CA GLY A 73 8.93 8.93 4.14
C GLY A 73 9.10 7.42 4.00
N GLU A 74 8.73 6.66 5.03
CA GLU A 74 8.67 5.21 4.98
C GLU A 74 7.67 4.67 5.99
N ILE A 75 7.12 3.50 5.68
CA ILE A 75 6.15 2.81 6.53
C ILE A 75 6.59 1.37 6.69
N PHE A 76 6.45 0.86 7.91
CA PHE A 76 6.64 -0.55 8.25
C PHE A 76 5.47 -1.05 9.07
N ILE A 77 5.10 -2.30 8.83
CA ILE A 77 4.10 -3.01 9.61
C ILE A 77 4.70 -4.31 10.08
N LYS A 78 4.54 -4.58 11.37
CA LYS A 78 4.86 -5.86 11.98
C LYS A 78 3.61 -6.43 12.62
N MET A 79 3.08 -7.50 12.04
CA MET A 79 1.96 -8.24 12.63
C MET A 79 2.48 -9.28 13.63
N ALA A 80 1.80 -9.42 14.76
CA ALA A 80 2.07 -10.44 15.76
C ALA A 80 1.21 -11.68 15.47
N LYS A 81 1.80 -12.87 15.62
CA LYS A 81 1.11 -14.18 15.53
C LYS A 81 0.45 -14.49 14.18
N GLU A 82 0.77 -13.73 13.13
CA GLU A 82 0.32 -14.01 11.77
C GLU A 82 1.24 -14.97 11.01
N GLY A 83 0.65 -15.72 10.09
CA GLY A 83 1.39 -16.60 9.18
C GLY A 83 2.36 -15.84 8.27
N SER A 84 3.34 -16.56 7.71
CA SER A 84 4.37 -15.99 6.83
C SER A 84 3.81 -15.27 5.60
N THR A 85 2.65 -15.70 5.09
CA THR A 85 1.99 -15.08 3.94
C THR A 85 1.53 -13.65 4.25
N ILE A 86 0.81 -13.43 5.35
CA ILE A 86 0.31 -12.10 5.74
C ILE A 86 1.49 -11.19 6.09
N CYS A 87 2.44 -11.69 6.89
CA CYS A 87 3.65 -10.94 7.21
C CYS A 87 4.44 -10.55 5.96
N GLY A 88 4.60 -11.47 5.00
CA GLY A 88 5.31 -11.24 3.75
C GLY A 88 4.60 -10.21 2.87
N MET A 89 3.28 -10.32 2.71
CA MET A 89 2.50 -9.34 1.94
C MET A 89 2.52 -7.95 2.59
N ALA A 90 2.40 -7.86 3.92
CA ALA A 90 2.48 -6.59 4.63
C ALA A 90 3.85 -5.92 4.46
N GLN A 91 4.94 -6.69 4.57
CA GLN A 91 6.30 -6.18 4.33
C GLN A 91 6.51 -5.74 2.87
N ALA A 92 6.01 -6.53 1.91
CA ALA A 92 6.09 -6.19 0.49
C ALA A 92 5.32 -4.89 0.19
N PHE A 93 4.10 -4.75 0.72
CA PHE A 93 3.29 -3.54 0.64
C PHE A 93 4.03 -2.34 1.23
N CYS A 94 4.52 -2.46 2.47
CA CYS A 94 5.26 -1.41 3.16
C CYS A 94 6.47 -0.91 2.36
N ARG A 95 7.25 -1.85 1.78
CA ARG A 95 8.40 -1.49 0.94
C ARG A 95 7.98 -0.78 -0.34
N ALA A 96 6.95 -1.29 -1.03
CA ALA A 96 6.43 -0.65 -2.23
C ALA A 96 5.88 0.75 -1.94
N PHE A 97 5.10 0.90 -0.87
CA PHE A 97 4.50 2.15 -0.46
C PHE A 97 5.54 3.19 -0.05
N SER A 98 6.57 2.77 0.71
CA SER A 98 7.70 3.63 1.06
C SER A 98 8.45 4.13 -0.18
N LEU A 99 8.68 3.26 -1.17
CA LEU A 99 9.28 3.66 -2.44
C LEU A 99 8.38 4.65 -3.18
N SER A 100 7.07 4.42 -3.24
CA SER A 100 6.13 5.33 -3.88
C SER A 100 6.17 6.73 -3.25
N ILE A 101 6.16 6.83 -1.93
CA ILE A 101 6.29 8.12 -1.22
C ILE A 101 7.61 8.80 -1.57
N GLN A 102 8.73 8.06 -1.54
CA GLN A 102 10.06 8.59 -1.87
C GLN A 102 10.19 9.04 -3.34
N HIS A 103 9.28 8.58 -4.22
CA HIS A 103 9.18 8.99 -5.62
C HIS A 103 8.07 10.03 -5.88
N GLY A 104 7.45 10.57 -4.84
CA GLY A 104 6.52 11.70 -4.95
C GLY A 104 5.04 11.37 -4.82
N LEU A 105 4.67 10.17 -4.36
CA LEU A 105 3.28 9.90 -3.93
C LEU A 105 2.97 10.76 -2.70
N SER A 106 2.01 11.67 -2.84
CA SER A 106 1.50 12.46 -1.72
C SER A 106 0.72 11.59 -0.72
N ILE A 107 0.65 12.01 0.54
CA ILE A 107 -0.09 11.26 1.56
C ILE A 107 -1.58 11.33 1.27
N GLU A 108 -2.06 12.47 0.80
CA GLU A 108 -3.44 12.73 0.43
C GLU A 108 -3.89 11.79 -0.71
N ASP A 109 -3.08 11.66 -1.77
CA ASP A 109 -3.36 10.74 -2.87
C ASP A 109 -3.32 9.28 -2.40
N ALA A 110 -2.37 8.93 -1.54
CA ALA A 110 -2.32 7.60 -0.96
C ALA A 110 -3.59 7.28 -0.17
N VAL A 111 -4.00 8.18 0.75
CA VAL A 111 -5.22 8.02 1.55
C VAL A 111 -6.43 7.84 0.65
N ALA A 112 -6.57 8.67 -0.38
CA ALA A 112 -7.68 8.58 -1.33
C ALA A 112 -7.77 7.23 -2.07
N ARG A 113 -6.64 6.52 -2.26
CA ARG A 113 -6.56 5.23 -2.96
C ARG A 113 -6.71 4.03 -2.04
N PHE A 114 -6.16 4.10 -0.83
CA PHE A 114 -6.03 2.96 0.06
C PHE A 114 -7.14 2.91 1.13
N LYS A 115 -7.74 4.06 1.49
CA LYS A 115 -8.87 4.11 2.43
C LYS A 115 -10.07 3.36 1.85
N GLY A 116 -10.65 2.48 2.65
CA GLY A 116 -11.79 1.64 2.27
C GLY A 116 -11.42 0.34 1.54
N MET A 117 -10.14 0.05 1.32
CA MET A 117 -9.73 -1.26 0.79
C MET A 117 -10.11 -2.39 1.75
N ARG A 118 -10.72 -3.44 1.21
CA ARG A 118 -11.33 -4.54 1.96
C ARG A 118 -10.60 -5.85 1.78
N PHE A 119 -10.07 -6.38 2.88
CA PHE A 119 -9.53 -7.74 2.99
C PHE A 119 -9.18 -8.04 4.45
N GLU A 120 -9.11 -9.32 4.80
CA GLU A 120 -8.75 -9.75 6.17
C GLU A 120 -7.27 -9.46 6.50
N PRO A 121 -6.96 -9.04 7.73
CA PRO A 121 -7.87 -8.86 8.87
C PRO A 121 -8.64 -7.54 8.84
N MET A 122 -9.95 -7.60 9.15
CA MET A 122 -10.84 -6.43 9.28
C MET A 122 -11.69 -6.49 10.55
N GLY A 123 -12.27 -5.35 10.95
CA GLY A 123 -13.18 -5.24 12.08
C GLY A 123 -12.76 -4.16 13.10
N PRO A 124 -13.22 -4.27 14.36
CA PRO A 124 -13.01 -3.25 15.38
C PRO A 124 -11.52 -3.14 15.72
N THR A 125 -11.06 -1.93 16.08
CA THR A 125 -9.65 -1.71 16.41
C THR A 125 -9.43 -1.32 17.87
N SER A 126 -8.17 -1.42 18.33
CA SER A 126 -7.78 -0.91 19.65
C SER A 126 -7.59 0.61 19.71
N ASN A 127 -7.66 1.31 18.57
CA ASN A 127 -7.46 2.75 18.48
C ASN A 127 -8.81 3.47 18.55
N PRO A 128 -9.07 4.31 19.57
CA PRO A 128 -10.35 5.01 19.72
C PRO A 128 -10.64 5.99 18.58
N ASP A 129 -9.61 6.52 17.92
CA ASP A 129 -9.76 7.46 16.80
C ASP A 129 -10.09 6.74 15.48
N ILE A 130 -9.83 5.42 15.42
CA ILE A 130 -10.16 4.55 14.28
C ILE A 130 -10.94 3.33 14.80
N PRO A 131 -12.22 3.47 15.18
CA PRO A 131 -12.94 2.39 15.87
C PRO A 131 -13.06 1.10 15.07
N GLU A 132 -13.06 1.19 13.73
CA GLU A 132 -13.19 0.05 12.82
C GLU A 132 -12.31 0.25 11.57
N ALA A 133 -11.70 -0.84 11.10
CA ALA A 133 -10.90 -0.88 9.88
C ALA A 133 -11.37 -1.98 8.92
N GLN A 134 -11.33 -1.69 7.63
CA GLN A 134 -11.73 -2.61 6.56
C GLN A 134 -10.59 -3.52 6.07
N SER A 135 -9.36 -3.23 6.50
CA SER A 135 -8.16 -4.03 6.33
C SER A 135 -6.99 -3.38 7.09
N ILE A 136 -5.83 -4.05 7.15
CA ILE A 136 -4.57 -3.44 7.63
C ILE A 136 -4.21 -2.19 6.78
N VAL A 137 -4.43 -2.24 5.47
CA VAL A 137 -4.09 -1.13 4.56
C VAL A 137 -5.04 0.05 4.74
N ASP A 138 -6.34 -0.21 4.93
CA ASP A 138 -7.31 0.83 5.31
C ASP A 138 -6.95 1.47 6.65
N TYR A 139 -6.55 0.67 7.65
CA TYR A 139 -6.09 1.20 8.94
C TYR A 139 -4.90 2.14 8.79
N VAL A 140 -3.88 1.75 8.01
CA VAL A 140 -2.71 2.61 7.76
C VAL A 140 -3.11 3.90 7.04
N ALA A 141 -3.98 3.81 6.02
CA ALA A 141 -4.47 5.00 5.32
C ALA A 141 -5.19 5.97 6.27
N ARG A 142 -6.10 5.46 7.12
CA ARG A 142 -6.80 6.28 8.12
C ARG A 142 -5.85 6.87 9.16
N TYR A 143 -4.86 6.10 9.62
CA TYR A 143 -3.85 6.60 10.54
C TYR A 143 -3.03 7.72 9.92
N LEU A 144 -2.65 7.58 8.65
CA LEU A 144 -1.94 8.64 7.93
C LEU A 144 -2.80 9.91 7.77
N GLU A 145 -4.08 9.74 7.40
CA GLU A 145 -5.04 10.83 7.27
C GLU A 145 -5.21 11.61 8.59
N LEU A 146 -5.27 10.92 9.72
CA LEU A 146 -5.46 11.56 11.03
C LEU A 146 -4.23 12.34 11.53
N HIS A 147 -3.02 11.96 11.10
CA HIS A 147 -1.78 12.47 11.69
C HIS A 147 -0.94 13.33 10.73
N PHE A 148 -1.15 13.25 9.42
CA PHE A 148 -0.27 13.86 8.43
C PHE A 148 -1.02 14.60 7.30
N THR A 149 -2.33 14.76 7.41
CA THR A 149 -3.16 15.57 6.51
C THR A 149 -3.88 16.63 7.31
#